data_AF-T1B2T7-F1
#
_entry.id   AF-T1B2T7-F1
#
_cell.length_a   1.000
_cell.length_b   1.000
_cell.length_c   1.000
_cell.angle_alpha   90.00
_cell.angle_beta   90.00
_cell.angle_gamma   90.00
#
_symmetry.space_group_name_H-M   'P 1'
#
loop_
_entity.id
_entity.type
_entity.pdbx_description
1 polymer ?
#
loop_
_entity_poly.entity_id
_entity_poly.type
_entity_poly.pdbx_seq_one_letter_code
_entity_poly.pdbx_strand_id
1 'polypeptide(L)'
;ERRNLYQDATGLFNVVQPVQGAFRARDCRWWDLRGLTSWPEVKVPLRVIRSLETYAVRRQLDKKDEIRSSDWMWVTTLPSAQLPVHRAVGLGHQRWDIENHGFNELVQGWHADHVLKHDPAAIECFLLMTFLAFILFHAFLYLNVKPALRQRKSKDFWARVMAAEIYQHFIPATPSG
;
A
#
# COMPACT_ATOMS: atom_id res chain seq x y z
N GLU A 1 -27.20 3.64 -8.62
CA GLU A 1 -26.55 2.77 -7.61
C GLU A 1 -25.25 3.40 -7.09
N ARG A 2 -24.02 3.03 -7.49
CA ARG A 2 -22.79 3.75 -7.05
C ARG A 2 -22.63 5.18 -7.60
N ARG A 3 -23.09 5.42 -8.82
CA ARG A 3 -22.95 6.73 -9.51
C ARG A 3 -23.66 7.87 -8.77
N ASN A 4 -24.77 7.56 -8.09
CA ASN A 4 -25.58 8.54 -7.37
C ASN A 4 -24.83 9.09 -6.15
N LEU A 5 -24.18 8.21 -5.37
CA LEU A 5 -23.34 8.64 -4.24
C LEU A 5 -22.20 9.56 -4.67
N TYR A 6 -21.54 9.23 -5.78
CA TYR A 6 -20.47 10.06 -6.33
C TYR A 6 -20.99 11.42 -6.81
N GLN A 7 -22.15 11.46 -7.46
CA GLN A 7 -22.78 12.72 -7.90
C GLN A 7 -23.14 13.60 -6.71
N ASP A 8 -23.78 13.03 -5.68
CA ASP A 8 -24.16 13.78 -4.48
C ASP A 8 -22.94 14.30 -3.74
N ALA A 9 -21.93 13.46 -3.51
CA ALA A 9 -20.69 13.87 -2.88
C ALA A 9 -20.00 14.98 -3.68
N THR A 10 -19.95 14.86 -5.01
CA THR A 10 -19.36 15.87 -5.90
C THR A 10 -20.10 17.20 -5.82
N GLY A 11 -21.44 17.16 -5.82
CA GLY A 11 -22.27 18.34 -5.63
C GLY A 11 -22.00 19.02 -4.28
N LEU A 12 -21.88 18.23 -3.20
CA LEU A 12 -21.60 18.73 -1.86
C LEU A 12 -20.19 19.32 -1.74
N PHE A 13 -19.18 18.81 -2.44
CA PHE A 13 -17.83 19.41 -2.42
C PHE A 13 -17.77 20.82 -2.98
N ASN A 14 -18.73 21.23 -3.81
CA ASN A 14 -18.80 22.59 -4.35
C ASN A 14 -19.35 23.60 -3.34
N VAL A 15 -20.04 23.12 -2.30
CA VAL A 15 -20.71 23.98 -1.30
C VAL A 15 -19.98 23.92 0.05
N VAL A 16 -19.45 22.75 0.40
CA VAL A 16 -18.71 22.54 1.64
C VAL A 16 -17.25 22.97 1.47
N GLN A 17 -16.77 23.83 2.36
CA GLN A 17 -15.37 24.25 2.36
C GLN A 17 -14.46 23.11 2.85
N PRO A 18 -13.31 22.86 2.17
CA PRO A 18 -12.35 21.88 2.64
C PRO A 18 -11.64 22.35 3.90
N VAL A 19 -11.18 21.37 4.68
CA VAL A 19 -10.22 21.58 5.77
C VAL A 19 -8.81 21.41 5.20
N GLN A 20 -7.89 22.31 5.55
CA GLN A 20 -6.49 22.14 5.21
C GLN A 20 -5.86 21.01 6.02
N GLY A 21 -5.02 20.22 5.37
CA GLY A 21 -4.27 19.14 5.99
C GLY A 21 -2.97 18.89 5.25
N ALA A 22 -2.22 17.90 5.70
CA ALA A 22 -1.02 17.45 5.03
C ALA A 22 -0.95 15.93 5.07
N PHE A 23 -0.41 15.34 4.00
CA PHE A 23 -0.10 13.92 3.94
C PHE A 23 1.31 13.73 3.39
N ARG A 24 2.21 13.16 4.22
CA ARG A 24 3.66 13.13 3.94
C ARG A 24 4.15 14.57 3.66
N ALA A 25 4.76 14.82 2.51
CA ALA A 25 5.23 16.14 2.08
C ALA A 25 4.24 16.86 1.14
N ARG A 26 2.97 16.46 1.11
CA ARG A 26 1.94 17.02 0.23
C ARG A 26 1.01 17.94 1.03
N ASP A 27 0.72 19.10 0.48
CA ASP A 27 -0.34 19.97 0.97
C ASP A 27 -1.69 19.41 0.54
N CYS A 28 -2.65 19.34 1.45
CA CYS A 28 -3.94 18.70 1.18
C CYS A 28 -5.12 19.60 1.52
N ARG A 29 -6.18 19.46 0.71
CA ARG A 29 -7.53 19.94 1.02
C ARG A 29 -8.44 18.74 1.18
N TRP A 30 -9.07 18.63 2.34
CA TRP A 30 -9.88 17.48 2.71
C TRP A 30 -11.35 17.84 2.86
N TRP A 31 -12.20 16.99 2.31
CA TRP A 31 -13.64 17.00 2.59
C TRP A 31 -14.00 15.71 3.34
N ASP A 32 -14.85 15.85 4.35
CA ASP A 32 -15.35 14.76 5.17
C ASP A 32 -16.89 14.87 5.26
N LEU A 33 -17.57 14.26 4.28
CA LEU A 33 -19.03 14.26 4.20
C LEU A 33 -19.59 13.02 4.89
N ARG A 34 -20.61 13.19 5.71
CA ARG A 34 -21.18 12.12 6.55
C ARG A 34 -22.67 11.97 6.26
N GLY A 35 -23.18 10.76 6.48
CA GLY A 35 -24.62 10.51 6.46
C GLY A 35 -25.23 10.39 5.06
N LEU A 36 -24.43 10.09 4.02
CA LEU A 36 -24.95 9.95 2.66
C LEU A 36 -25.68 8.60 2.50
N THR A 37 -26.85 8.62 1.89
CA THR A 37 -27.73 7.45 1.74
C THR A 37 -28.16 7.19 0.29
N SER A 38 -27.56 7.88 -0.68
CA SER A 38 -27.93 7.76 -2.10
C SER A 38 -27.37 6.53 -2.81
N TRP A 39 -26.74 5.62 -2.07
CA TRP A 39 -26.40 4.28 -2.54
C TRP A 39 -27.44 3.28 -1.98
N PRO A 40 -28.48 2.89 -2.75
CA PRO A 40 -29.64 2.15 -2.22
C PRO A 40 -29.30 0.76 -1.68
N GLU A 41 -28.33 0.08 -2.29
CA GLU A 41 -27.87 -1.25 -1.86
C GLU A 41 -27.19 -1.23 -0.48
N VAL A 42 -26.74 -0.06 0.00
CA VAL A 42 -26.09 0.10 1.29
C VAL A 42 -27.09 0.66 2.30
N LYS A 43 -27.54 -0.19 3.22
CA LYS A 43 -28.59 0.13 4.21
C LYS A 43 -28.14 1.00 5.38
N VAL A 44 -26.86 1.37 5.43
CA VAL A 44 -26.29 2.20 6.48
C VAL A 44 -25.76 3.51 5.89
N PRO A 45 -25.85 4.64 6.63
CA PRO A 45 -25.33 5.90 6.12
C PRO A 45 -23.82 5.82 5.86
N LEU A 46 -23.41 6.33 4.70
CA LEU A 46 -22.03 6.34 4.26
C LEU A 46 -21.36 7.66 4.58
N ARG A 47 -20.04 7.58 4.72
CA ARG A 47 -19.14 8.71 4.85
C ARG A 47 -18.22 8.74 3.64
N VAL A 48 -18.14 9.88 2.98
CA VAL A 48 -17.30 10.10 1.80
C VAL A 48 -16.20 11.09 2.16
N ILE A 49 -14.96 10.67 1.93
CA ILE A 49 -13.76 11.43 2.23
C ILE A 49 -13.06 11.73 0.92
N ARG A 50 -12.78 13.00 0.65
CA ARG A 50 -12.00 13.45 -0.51
C ARG A 50 -10.69 14.07 -0.05
N SER A 51 -9.60 13.76 -0.74
CA SER A 51 -8.30 14.40 -0.56
C SER A 51 -7.80 14.95 -1.88
N LEU A 52 -7.71 16.27 -1.98
CA LEU A 52 -7.03 16.95 -3.08
C LEU A 52 -5.64 17.35 -2.62
N GLU A 53 -4.63 16.74 -3.22
CA GLU A 53 -3.25 16.79 -2.77
C GLU A 53 -2.41 17.51 -3.80
N THR A 54 -1.67 18.53 -3.38
CA THR A 54 -0.79 19.32 -4.23
C THR A 54 0.66 19.09 -3.81
N TYR A 55 1.55 18.88 -4.78
CA TYR A 55 2.96 18.64 -4.53
C TYR A 55 3.83 19.04 -5.73
N ALA A 56 5.06 19.46 -5.44
CA ALA A 56 6.06 19.74 -6.46
C ALA A 56 6.73 18.43 -6.91
N VAL A 57 6.87 18.26 -8.22
CA VAL A 57 7.65 17.18 -8.82
C VAL A 57 8.75 17.79 -9.66
N ARG A 58 9.99 17.39 -9.38
CA ARG A 58 11.13 17.78 -10.20
C ARG A 58 11.25 16.86 -11.40
N ARG A 59 11.07 17.42 -12.60
CA ARG A 59 11.19 16.69 -13.85
C ARG A 59 12.64 16.25 -14.09
N GLN A 60 12.83 14.99 -14.50
CA GLN A 60 14.17 14.46 -14.72
C GLN A 60 14.86 15.09 -15.94
N LEU A 61 14.09 15.43 -16.97
CA LEU A 61 14.58 15.93 -18.26
C LEU A 61 15.13 17.36 -18.18
N ASP A 62 14.39 18.29 -17.57
CA ASP A 62 14.70 19.73 -17.56
C ASP A 62 15.03 20.28 -16.16
N LYS A 63 14.97 19.44 -15.12
CA LYS A 63 15.22 19.78 -13.71
C LYS A 63 14.32 20.91 -13.18
N LYS A 64 13.20 21.20 -13.83
CA LYS A 64 12.23 22.19 -13.35
C LYS A 64 11.25 21.56 -12.38
N ASP A 65 10.79 22.37 -11.43
CA ASP A 65 9.74 21.97 -10.50
C ASP A 65 8.38 22.25 -11.13
N GLU A 66 7.57 21.20 -11.22
CA GLU A 66 6.20 21.26 -11.72
C GLU A 66 5.25 20.98 -10.57
N ILE A 67 4.28 21.88 -10.36
CA ILE A 67 3.21 21.63 -9.40
C ILE A 67 2.23 20.64 -10.02
N ARG A 68 2.02 19.53 -9.32
CA ARG A 68 1.01 18.52 -9.65
C ARG A 68 -0.03 18.43 -8.57
N SER A 69 -1.20 17.94 -8.96
CA SER A 69 -2.25 17.57 -8.01
C SER A 69 -2.74 16.15 -8.23
N SER A 70 -3.28 15.55 -7.18
CA SER A 70 -3.95 14.25 -7.22
C SER A 70 -5.23 14.34 -6.40
N ASP A 71 -6.32 13.84 -6.96
CA ASP A 71 -7.65 13.91 -6.36
C ASP A 71 -8.14 12.51 -6.02
N TRP A 72 -8.37 12.28 -4.73
CA TRP A 72 -8.71 10.98 -4.18
C TRP A 72 -10.07 11.02 -3.52
N MET A 73 -10.82 9.94 -3.64
CA MET A 73 -12.09 9.80 -2.95
C MET A 73 -12.25 8.38 -2.40
N TRP A 74 -12.59 8.28 -1.12
CA TRP A 74 -12.84 7.04 -0.42
C TRP A 74 -14.21 7.07 0.25
N VAL A 75 -14.80 5.89 0.41
CA VAL A 75 -16.10 5.70 1.05
C VAL A 75 -15.91 4.73 2.21
N THR A 76 -16.50 5.04 3.36
CA THR A 76 -16.45 4.19 4.56
C THR A 76 -17.75 4.31 5.35
N THR A 77 -18.04 3.30 6.15
CA THR A 77 -19.10 3.33 7.17
C THR A 77 -18.56 3.74 8.54
N LEU A 78 -17.24 3.91 8.70
CA LEU A 78 -16.62 4.26 9.97
C LEU A 78 -16.87 5.74 10.33
N PRO A 79 -17.38 6.02 11.55
CA PRO A 79 -17.60 7.39 12.00
C PRO A 79 -16.27 8.12 12.22
N SER A 80 -16.28 9.45 12.12
CA SER A 80 -15.06 10.27 12.28
C SER A 80 -14.41 10.14 13.65
N ALA A 81 -15.17 9.75 14.68
CA ALA A 81 -14.64 9.46 16.01
C ALA A 81 -13.70 8.24 16.03
N GLN A 82 -13.99 7.21 15.22
CA GLN A 82 -13.14 6.02 15.09
C GLN A 82 -12.05 6.21 14.04
N LEU A 83 -12.38 6.91 12.94
CA LEU A 83 -11.47 7.15 11.84
C LEU A 83 -11.40 8.64 11.49
N PRO A 84 -10.58 9.44 12.18
CA PRO A 84 -10.35 10.83 11.80
C PRO A 84 -9.82 10.95 10.36
N VAL A 85 -10.13 12.07 9.68
CA VAL A 85 -9.86 12.25 8.24
C VAL A 85 -8.40 11.98 7.85
N HIS A 86 -7.42 12.45 8.64
CA HIS A 86 -6.00 12.22 8.36
C HIS A 86 -5.62 10.73 8.37
N ARG A 87 -6.23 9.93 9.27
CA ARG A 87 -6.04 8.47 9.30
C ARG A 87 -6.71 7.80 8.12
N ALA A 88 -7.91 8.24 7.75
CA ALA A 88 -8.61 7.72 6.58
C ALA A 88 -7.82 7.93 5.29
N VAL A 89 -7.25 9.13 5.10
CA VAL A 89 -6.37 9.44 3.97
C VAL A 89 -5.14 8.52 3.99
N GLY A 90 -4.52 8.34 5.16
CA GLY A 90 -3.40 7.41 5.33
C GLY A 90 -3.74 5.98 4.93
N LEU A 91 -4.87 5.43 5.40
CA LEU A 91 -5.33 4.09 5.02
C LEU A 91 -5.68 4.00 3.53
N GLY A 92 -6.30 5.04 2.98
CA GLY A 92 -6.64 5.14 1.58
C GLY A 92 -5.43 5.02 0.67
N HIS A 93 -4.32 5.67 1.04
CA HIS A 93 -3.02 5.54 0.36
C HIS A 93 -2.34 4.20 0.62
N GLN A 94 -2.46 3.62 1.82
CA GLN A 94 -1.89 2.30 2.09
C GLN A 94 -2.45 1.21 1.16
N ARG A 95 -3.70 1.33 0.71
CA ARG A 95 -4.26 0.41 -0.29
C ARG A 95 -3.50 0.47 -1.63
N TRP A 96 -3.02 1.64 -2.01
CA TRP A 96 -2.16 1.83 -3.18
C TRP A 96 -0.73 1.32 -2.92
N ASP A 97 -0.24 1.50 -1.70
CA ASP A 97 1.06 0.95 -1.29
C ASP A 97 1.07 -0.60 -1.38
N ILE A 98 -0.05 -1.29 -1.11
CA ILE A 98 -0.17 -2.76 -1.31
C ILE A 98 0.10 -3.14 -2.77
N GLU A 99 -0.47 -2.41 -3.72
CA GLU A 99 -0.30 -2.69 -5.14
C GLU A 99 1.12 -2.36 -5.62
N ASN A 100 1.58 -1.15 -5.31
CA ASN A 100 2.87 -0.66 -5.80
C ASN A 100 4.08 -1.30 -5.15
N HIS A 101 3.97 -1.74 -3.91
CA HIS A 101 5.08 -2.33 -3.17
C HIS A 101 4.84 -3.81 -2.93
N GLY A 102 3.69 -4.21 -2.40
CA GLY A 102 3.39 -5.62 -2.08
C GLY A 102 3.36 -6.51 -3.31
N PHE A 103 2.46 -6.24 -4.27
CA PHE A 103 2.37 -7.04 -5.49
C PHE A 103 3.58 -6.89 -6.40
N ASN A 104 4.12 -5.67 -6.51
CA ASN A 104 5.34 -5.44 -7.26
C ASN A 104 6.50 -6.28 -6.71
N GLU A 105 6.71 -6.30 -5.39
CA GLU A 105 7.74 -7.13 -4.77
C GLU A 105 7.48 -8.62 -4.97
N LEU A 106 6.23 -9.09 -4.81
CA LEU A 106 5.88 -10.48 -5.05
C LEU A 106 6.23 -10.93 -6.49
N VAL A 107 6.02 -10.08 -7.48
CA VAL A 107 6.36 -10.37 -8.88
C VAL A 107 7.86 -10.24 -9.12
N GLN A 108 8.45 -9.08 -8.84
CA GLN A 108 9.83 -8.77 -9.23
C GLN A 108 10.89 -9.42 -8.33
N GLY A 109 10.59 -9.62 -7.05
CA GLY A 109 11.52 -10.15 -6.05
C GLY A 109 11.28 -11.61 -5.67
N TRP A 110 10.04 -12.10 -5.81
CA TRP A 110 9.67 -13.47 -5.43
C TRP A 110 9.18 -14.32 -6.61
N HIS A 111 9.07 -13.74 -7.82
CA HIS A 111 8.63 -14.43 -9.03
C HIS A 111 7.29 -15.15 -8.89
N ALA A 112 6.35 -14.56 -8.14
CA ALA A 112 5.04 -15.14 -7.89
C ALA A 112 4.18 -15.31 -9.16
N ASP A 113 4.57 -14.68 -10.27
CA ASP A 113 3.97 -14.82 -11.60
C ASP A 113 4.58 -15.97 -12.43
N HIS A 114 5.64 -16.62 -11.95
CA HIS A 114 6.29 -17.70 -12.66
C HIS A 114 5.59 -19.05 -12.44
N VAL A 115 5.20 -19.70 -13.53
CA VAL A 115 4.56 -21.03 -13.50
C VAL A 115 5.63 -22.12 -13.52
N LEU A 116 5.96 -22.66 -12.34
CA LEU A 116 6.94 -23.75 -12.19
C LEU A 116 6.46 -25.11 -12.74
N LYS A 117 5.15 -25.35 -12.71
CA LYS A 117 4.52 -26.57 -13.24
C LYS A 117 3.11 -26.26 -13.73
N HIS A 118 2.77 -26.74 -14.92
CA HIS A 118 1.45 -26.57 -15.53
C HIS A 118 0.44 -27.60 -15.01
N ASP A 119 0.21 -27.60 -13.70
CA ASP A 119 -0.79 -28.42 -13.01
C ASP A 119 -1.52 -27.53 -11.98
N PRO A 120 -2.86 -27.49 -11.95
CA PRO A 120 -3.59 -26.56 -11.09
C PRO A 120 -3.25 -26.66 -9.60
N ALA A 121 -3.15 -27.88 -9.06
CA ALA A 121 -2.82 -28.09 -7.66
C ALA A 121 -1.38 -27.69 -7.35
N ALA A 122 -0.45 -27.95 -8.27
CA ALA A 122 0.92 -27.51 -8.14
C ALA A 122 1.04 -25.98 -8.19
N ILE A 123 0.33 -25.30 -9.08
CA ILE A 123 0.31 -23.83 -9.18
C ILE A 123 -0.16 -23.22 -7.86
N GLU A 124 -1.27 -23.72 -7.31
CA GLU A 124 -1.79 -23.28 -6.03
C GLU A 124 -0.79 -23.51 -4.90
N CYS A 125 -0.21 -24.71 -4.82
CA CYS A 125 0.77 -25.06 -3.81
C CYS A 125 2.00 -24.14 -3.87
N PHE A 126 2.59 -23.94 -5.05
CA PHE A 126 3.75 -23.05 -5.20
C PHE A 126 3.40 -21.60 -4.86
N LEU A 127 2.23 -21.10 -5.26
CA LEU A 127 1.78 -19.76 -4.93
C LEU A 127 1.62 -19.56 -3.42
N LEU A 128 0.96 -20.50 -2.73
CA LEU A 128 0.77 -20.45 -1.28
C LEU A 128 2.10 -20.55 -0.53
N MET A 129 3.03 -21.40 -0.99
CA MET A 129 4.38 -21.49 -0.43
C MET A 129 5.15 -20.18 -0.59
N THR A 130 5.05 -19.52 -1.75
CA THR A 130 5.62 -18.19 -1.98
C THR A 130 5.03 -17.16 -1.03
N PHE A 131 3.70 -17.15 -0.84
CA PHE A 131 3.07 -16.24 0.13
C PHE A 131 3.51 -16.52 1.58
N LEU A 132 3.62 -17.78 1.97
CA LEU A 132 4.12 -18.15 3.29
C LEU A 132 5.55 -17.66 3.50
N ALA A 133 6.45 -17.93 2.55
CA ALA A 133 7.84 -17.48 2.60
C ALA A 133 7.93 -15.94 2.64
N PHE A 134 7.15 -15.25 1.81
CA PHE A 134 7.04 -13.80 1.80
C PHE A 134 6.64 -13.23 3.17
N ILE A 135 5.57 -13.78 3.76
CA ILE A 135 5.06 -13.34 5.07
C ILE A 135 6.10 -13.59 6.16
N LEU A 136 6.71 -14.78 6.19
CA LEU A 136 7.71 -15.14 7.21
C LEU A 136 8.97 -14.26 7.11
N PHE A 137 9.46 -14.01 5.90
CA PHE A 137 10.59 -13.11 5.68
C PHE A 137 10.30 -11.70 6.21
N HIS A 138 9.14 -11.14 5.87
CA HIS A 138 8.76 -9.81 6.33
C HIS A 138 8.53 -9.78 7.84
N ALA A 139 7.85 -10.78 8.40
CA ALA A 139 7.65 -10.91 9.85
C ALA A 139 9.00 -10.96 10.59
N PHE A 140 9.96 -11.74 10.09
CA PHE A 140 11.31 -11.77 10.65
C PHE A 140 11.96 -10.38 10.60
N LEU A 141 11.95 -9.69 9.46
CA LEU A 141 12.55 -8.37 9.35
C LEU A 141 11.90 -7.34 10.27
N TYR A 142 10.56 -7.30 10.35
CA TYR A 142 9.87 -6.27 11.11
C TYR A 142 9.82 -6.56 12.61
N LEU A 143 9.82 -7.82 13.01
CA LEU A 143 9.65 -8.23 14.42
C LEU A 143 10.96 -8.64 15.10
N ASN A 144 11.94 -9.18 14.35
CA ASN A 144 13.16 -9.77 14.94
C ASN A 144 14.44 -9.00 14.59
N VAL A 145 14.48 -8.22 13.50
CA VAL A 145 15.64 -7.37 13.18
C VAL A 145 15.49 -6.00 13.86
N LYS A 146 16.47 -5.66 14.71
CA LYS A 146 16.51 -4.36 15.42
C LYS A 146 16.33 -3.19 14.44
N PRO A 147 15.45 -2.22 14.71
CA PRO A 147 15.16 -1.12 13.79
C PRO A 147 16.40 -0.36 13.29
N ALA A 148 17.38 -0.13 14.17
CA ALA A 148 18.63 0.56 13.84
C ALA A 148 19.48 -0.18 12.77
N LEU A 149 19.44 -1.51 12.75
CA LEU A 149 20.12 -2.32 11.75
C LEU A 149 19.30 -2.39 10.45
N ARG A 150 17.98 -2.53 10.58
CA ARG A 150 17.06 -2.63 9.45
C ARG A 150 17.03 -1.37 8.58
N GLN A 151 17.01 -0.18 9.18
CA GLN A 151 16.90 1.10 8.45
C GLN A 151 18.10 1.39 7.53
N ARG A 152 19.24 0.74 7.76
CA ARG A 152 20.48 0.98 6.99
C ARG A 152 20.67 0.01 5.82
N LYS A 153 19.77 -0.96 5.63
CA LYS A 153 19.94 -2.07 4.70
C LYS A 153 18.67 -2.32 3.88
N SER A 154 18.83 -2.71 2.62
CA SER A 154 17.72 -3.09 1.75
C SER A 154 17.16 -4.47 2.13
N LYS A 155 15.94 -4.80 1.66
CA LYS A 155 15.39 -6.16 1.79
C LYS A 155 16.27 -7.20 1.07
N ASP A 156 16.77 -6.87 -0.12
CA ASP A 156 17.71 -7.72 -0.88
C ASP A 156 18.98 -8.07 -0.08
N PHE A 157 19.55 -7.10 0.65
CA PHE A 157 20.69 -7.38 1.54
C PHE A 157 20.35 -8.47 2.56
N TRP A 158 19.18 -8.36 3.21
CA TRP A 158 18.78 -9.35 4.21
C TRP A 158 18.45 -10.71 3.59
N ALA A 159 17.82 -10.73 2.42
CA ALA A 159 17.59 -11.97 1.67
C ALA A 159 18.91 -12.70 1.37
N ARG A 160 19.95 -11.95 0.93
CA ARG A 160 21.29 -12.51 0.68
C ARG A 160 21.96 -13.03 1.95
N VAL A 161 21.84 -12.32 3.07
CA VAL A 161 22.39 -12.77 4.36
C VAL A 161 21.73 -14.07 4.81
N MET A 162 20.39 -14.13 4.79
CA MET A 162 19.67 -15.36 5.14
C MET A 162 20.02 -16.52 4.19
N ALA A 163 20.09 -16.26 2.89
CA ALA A 163 20.48 -17.27 1.92
C ALA A 163 21.89 -17.80 2.17
N ALA A 164 22.85 -16.91 2.49
CA ALA A 164 24.22 -17.32 2.83
C ALA A 164 24.26 -18.23 4.06
N GLU A 165 23.56 -17.88 5.13
CA GLU A 165 23.46 -18.70 6.35
C GLU A 165 22.79 -20.06 6.08
N ILE A 166 21.72 -20.09 5.29
CA ILE A 166 21.05 -21.34 4.91
C ILE A 166 22.01 -22.21 4.09
N TYR A 167 22.65 -21.66 3.05
CA TYR A 167 23.52 -22.42 2.15
C TYR A 167 24.80 -22.92 2.80
N GLN A 168 25.32 -22.26 3.84
CA GLN A 168 26.46 -22.78 4.62
C GLN A 168 26.20 -24.20 5.15
N HIS A 169 24.95 -24.54 5.48
CA HIS A 169 24.59 -25.87 5.99
C HIS A 169 24.47 -26.93 4.88
N PHE A 170 24.43 -26.52 3.61
CA PHE A 170 24.32 -27.40 2.45
C PHE A 170 25.63 -27.57 1.68
N ILE A 171 26.66 -26.78 1.99
CA ILE A 171 28.00 -26.95 1.42
C ILE A 171 28.72 -28.01 2.28
N PRO A 172 29.07 -29.18 1.71
CA PRO A 172 29.84 -30.18 2.45
C PRO A 172 31.19 -29.58 2.89
N ALA A 173 31.57 -29.80 4.14
CA ALA A 173 32.89 -29.40 4.62
C ALA A 173 33.97 -30.02 3.72
N THR A 174 34.86 -29.19 3.19
CA THR A 174 36.03 -29.66 2.44
C THR A 174 36.80 -30.62 3.35
N PRO A 175 37.08 -31.87 2.95
CA PRO A 175 37.90 -32.75 3.76
C PRO A 175 39.27 -32.09 3.96
N SER A 176 39.66 -31.87 5.21
CA SER A 176 41.00 -31.48 5.56
C SER A 176 41.95 -32.63 5.18
N GLY A 177 42.73 -32.41 4.13
CA GLY A 177 43.87 -33.26 3.76
C GLY A 177 45.06 -33.04 4.69
#